data_AF-A0A2J7QTD1-F1
#
_entry.id   AF-A0A2J7QTD1-F1
#
_cell.length_a   1.000
_cell.length_b   1.000
_cell.length_c   1.000
_cell.angle_alpha   90.00
_cell.angle_beta   90.00
_cell.angle_gamma   90.00
#
_symmetry.space_group_name_H-M   'P 1'
#
loop_
_entity.id
_entity.type
_entity.pdbx_description
1 polymer ?
#
loop_
_entity_poly.entity_id
_entity_poly.type
_entity_poly.pdbx_seq_one_letter_code
_entity_poly.pdbx_strand_id
1 'polypeptide(L)'
;MQPQVVLVLVSLAAGFATAQFFVQGPGLTFQGQPLPFPQEHFVDPAKRALAHRAVLVNSQAEAQLPPSLQNPFYKNPRIEAVLAKESWFTPGEQQVREREAEKIPRQKIYSILKNAGLVQRR
;
A
#
# COMPACT_ATOMS: atom_id res chain seq x y z
N MET A 1 -23.64 49.16 39.94
CA MET A 1 -22.27 49.70 40.16
C MET A 1 -21.50 48.65 40.95
N GLN A 2 -20.55 47.84 40.51
CA GLN A 2 -19.86 47.51 39.25
C GLN A 2 -19.29 46.08 39.47
N PRO A 3 -19.02 45.30 38.40
CA PRO A 3 -18.61 43.89 38.46
C PRO A 3 -17.08 43.73 38.29
N GLN A 4 -16.36 43.08 39.21
CA GLN A 4 -14.88 43.03 39.15
C GLN A 4 -14.23 41.78 39.81
N VAL A 5 -14.80 40.56 39.72
CA VAL A 5 -14.08 39.36 40.24
C VAL A 5 -13.98 38.19 39.27
N VAL A 6 -14.52 38.27 38.05
CA VAL A 6 -14.48 37.14 37.09
C VAL A 6 -13.32 37.26 36.08
N LEU A 7 -12.16 37.80 36.49
CA LEU A 7 -11.06 38.04 35.56
C LEU A 7 -9.71 37.61 36.10
N VAL A 8 -9.58 36.34 36.49
CA VAL A 8 -8.28 35.63 36.45
C VAL A 8 -8.58 34.16 36.15
N LEU A 9 -7.93 33.61 35.10
CA LEU A 9 -7.95 32.22 34.60
C LEU A 9 -8.71 31.95 33.29
N VAL A 10 -8.54 32.81 32.28
CA VAL A 10 -8.82 32.44 30.86
C VAL A 10 -7.53 32.13 30.07
N SER A 11 -6.35 32.19 30.69
CA SER A 11 -5.08 32.21 29.93
C SER A 11 -4.19 30.98 30.02
N LEU A 12 -4.71 29.76 30.24
CA LEU A 12 -3.85 28.58 30.19
C LEU A 12 -4.59 27.26 29.91
N ALA A 13 -4.78 26.92 28.64
CA ALA A 13 -4.86 25.52 28.20
C ALA A 13 -4.63 25.43 26.69
N ALA A 14 -3.39 25.09 26.35
CA ALA A 14 -3.01 24.27 25.20
C ALA A 14 -3.75 24.51 23.88
N GLY A 15 -3.11 25.28 23.00
CA GLY A 15 -3.33 25.15 21.56
C GLY A 15 -2.93 23.75 21.09
N PHE A 16 -3.84 22.79 21.20
CA PHE A 16 -3.82 21.61 20.36
C PHE A 16 -4.34 22.04 19.00
N ALA A 17 -3.43 22.46 18.12
CA ALA A 17 -3.68 22.44 16.70
C ALA A 17 -3.90 20.97 16.32
N THR A 18 -5.16 20.53 16.34
CA THR A 18 -5.55 19.31 15.65
C THR A 18 -5.35 19.62 14.17
N ALA A 19 -4.31 19.05 13.57
CA ALA A 19 -4.24 18.94 12.12
C ALA A 19 -5.44 18.06 11.72
N GLN A 20 -6.56 18.70 11.38
CA GLN A 20 -7.65 18.02 10.74
C GLN A 20 -7.17 17.66 9.35
N PHE A 21 -6.60 16.46 9.23
CA PHE A 21 -6.44 15.81 7.94
C PHE A 21 -7.84 15.53 7.39
N PHE A 22 -8.42 16.53 6.75
CA PHE A 22 -9.49 16.32 5.78
C PHE A 22 -8.87 15.55 4.61
N VAL A 23 -8.82 14.23 4.74
CA VAL A 23 -8.68 13.33 3.59
C VAL A 23 -10.03 13.34 2.89
N GLN A 24 -10.31 14.40 2.13
CA GLN A 24 -11.24 14.31 1.00
C GLN A 24 -10.51 13.59 -0.13
N GLY A 25 -10.29 12.29 0.06
CA GLY A 25 -9.89 11.39 -0.99
C GLY A 25 -11.10 10.53 -1.34
N PRO A 26 -11.41 10.26 -2.62
CA PRO A 26 -12.37 9.23 -2.95
C PRO A 26 -11.89 7.96 -2.26
N GLY A 27 -12.78 7.31 -1.52
CA GLY A 27 -12.43 6.16 -0.69
C GLY A 27 -11.58 5.17 -1.49
N LEU A 28 -10.44 4.78 -0.93
CA LEU A 28 -9.69 3.63 -1.42
C LEU A 28 -10.53 2.38 -1.13
N THR A 29 -11.56 2.17 -1.94
CA THR A 29 -12.24 0.88 -2.05
C THR A 29 -11.25 -0.06 -2.69
N PHE A 30 -10.61 -0.89 -1.86
CA PHE A 30 -9.94 -2.11 -2.32
C PHE A 30 -11.03 -3.09 -2.79
N GLN A 31 -11.65 -2.78 -3.94
CA GLN A 31 -12.48 -3.73 -4.65
C GLN A 31 -11.51 -4.67 -5.38
N GLY A 32 -11.43 -5.91 -4.93
CA GLY A 32 -10.70 -6.98 -5.62
C GLY A 32 -11.39 -7.42 -6.92
N GLN A 33 -11.81 -6.47 -7.77
CA GLN A 33 -12.20 -6.80 -9.13
C GLN A 33 -10.93 -7.11 -9.93
N PRO A 34 -10.82 -8.28 -10.58
CA PRO A 34 -9.80 -8.48 -11.58
C PRO A 34 -10.09 -7.53 -12.74
N LEU A 35 -9.22 -6.53 -12.90
CA LEU A 35 -9.33 -5.58 -14.00
C LEU A 35 -9.11 -6.32 -15.33
N PRO A 36 -9.92 -6.05 -16.37
CA PRO A 36 -9.71 -6.62 -17.69
C PRO A 36 -8.57 -5.84 -18.36
N PHE A 37 -7.42 -6.47 -18.54
CA PHE A 37 -6.25 -5.79 -19.11
C PHE A 37 -5.77 -6.43 -20.41
N PRO A 38 -5.45 -5.62 -21.44
CA PRO A 38 -4.72 -6.08 -22.61
C PRO A 38 -3.39 -6.69 -22.19
N GLN A 39 -3.15 -7.92 -22.61
CA GLN A 39 -1.84 -8.54 -22.46
C GLN A 39 -0.87 -7.92 -23.45
N GLU A 40 0.40 -7.85 -23.02
CA GLU A 40 1.59 -7.48 -23.78
C GLU A 40 1.96 -6.01 -23.69
N HIS A 41 2.89 -5.67 -22.81
CA HIS A 41 4.04 -4.81 -23.16
C HIS A 41 5.20 -5.06 -22.16
N PHE A 42 6.37 -5.37 -22.72
CA PHE A 42 7.72 -5.38 -22.12
C PHE A 42 7.92 -6.13 -20.79
N VAL A 43 7.92 -7.46 -20.83
CA VAL A 43 8.66 -8.26 -19.85
C VAL A 43 9.35 -9.38 -20.60
N ASP A 44 10.65 -9.54 -20.35
CA ASP A 44 11.45 -10.66 -20.86
C ASP A 44 10.69 -11.99 -20.62
N PRO A 45 10.41 -12.80 -21.64
CA PRO A 45 9.60 -14.02 -21.49
C PRO A 45 10.18 -14.98 -20.44
N ALA A 46 11.50 -15.01 -20.27
CA ALA A 46 12.15 -15.80 -19.23
C ALA A 46 11.84 -15.28 -17.81
N LYS A 47 11.78 -13.95 -17.63
CA LYS A 47 11.39 -13.31 -16.36
C LYS A 47 9.90 -13.54 -16.06
N ARG A 48 9.03 -13.50 -17.09
CA ARG A 48 7.59 -13.79 -16.94
C ARG A 48 7.32 -15.21 -16.45
N ALA A 49 8.09 -16.19 -16.92
CA ALA A 49 7.93 -17.59 -16.53
C ALA A 49 8.23 -17.85 -15.04
N LEU A 50 9.12 -17.04 -14.44
CA LEU A 50 9.53 -17.19 -13.03
C LEU A 50 8.79 -16.25 -12.07
N ALA A 51 8.20 -15.16 -12.58
CA ALA A 51 7.47 -14.20 -11.78
C ALA A 51 6.13 -14.75 -11.29
N HIS A 52 5.83 -14.56 -10.00
CA HIS A 52 4.52 -14.86 -9.43
C HIS A 52 3.43 -13.99 -10.06
N ARG A 53 2.22 -14.53 -10.27
CA ARG A 53 1.08 -13.83 -10.89
C ARG A 53 0.84 -12.44 -10.31
N ALA A 54 0.83 -12.32 -8.99
CA ALA A 54 0.61 -11.03 -8.31
C ALA A 54 1.66 -9.95 -8.68
N VAL A 55 2.91 -10.34 -8.94
CA VAL A 55 3.96 -9.40 -9.37
C VAL A 55 3.67 -8.89 -10.78
N LEU A 56 3.24 -9.79 -11.67
CA LEU A 56 2.86 -9.43 -13.04
C LEU A 56 1.67 -8.48 -13.06
N VAL A 57 0.63 -8.76 -12.26
CA VAL A 57 -0.55 -7.89 -12.15
C VAL A 57 -0.18 -6.51 -11.60
N ASN A 58 0.63 -6.46 -10.55
CA ASN A 58 1.07 -5.19 -9.97
C ASN A 58 1.92 -4.39 -10.97
N SER A 59 2.87 -5.03 -11.65
CA SER A 59 3.70 -4.39 -12.66
C SER A 59 2.87 -3.79 -13.80
N GLN A 60 1.82 -4.49 -14.24
CA GLN A 60 0.88 -3.97 -15.25
C GLN A 60 0.09 -2.77 -14.73
N ALA A 61 -0.42 -2.84 -13.49
CA ALA A 61 -1.14 -1.73 -12.88
C ALA A 61 -0.22 -0.50 -12.68
N GLU A 62 1.02 -0.71 -12.25
CA GLU A 62 2.03 0.34 -12.08
C GLU A 62 2.41 1.00 -13.41
N ALA A 63 2.47 0.24 -14.50
CA ALA A 63 2.75 0.78 -15.84
C ALA A 63 1.65 1.75 -16.34
N GLN A 64 0.42 1.63 -15.83
CA GLN A 64 -0.69 2.51 -16.17
C GLN A 64 -0.73 3.79 -15.31
N LEU A 65 0.12 3.90 -14.29
CA LEU A 65 0.14 5.08 -13.42
C LEU A 65 0.70 6.31 -14.17
N PRO A 66 0.25 7.53 -13.79
CA PRO A 66 0.87 8.77 -14.26
C PRO A 66 2.37 8.82 -13.96
N PRO A 67 3.19 9.51 -14.79
CA PRO A 67 4.64 9.54 -14.62
C PRO A 67 5.12 9.99 -13.23
N SER A 68 4.36 10.83 -12.54
CA SER A 68 4.67 11.31 -11.18
C SER A 68 4.52 10.23 -10.09
N LEU A 69 3.73 9.19 -10.33
CA LEU A 69 3.48 8.08 -9.41
C LEU A 69 4.23 6.81 -9.82
N GLN A 70 4.84 6.78 -11.01
CA GLN A 70 5.68 5.69 -11.42
C GLN A 70 7.00 5.69 -10.66
N ASN A 71 7.45 4.50 -10.26
CA ASN A 71 8.74 4.35 -9.59
C ASN A 71 9.91 4.66 -10.56
N PRO A 72 10.73 5.70 -10.30
CA PRO A 72 11.87 6.02 -11.16
C PRO A 72 13.07 5.08 -10.95
N PHE A 73 13.11 4.36 -9.82
CA PHE A 73 14.25 3.52 -9.41
C PHE A 73 14.59 2.44 -10.42
N TYR A 74 13.56 1.77 -10.96
CA TYR A 74 13.71 0.69 -11.94
C TYR A 74 13.91 1.17 -13.38
N LYS A 75 13.86 2.49 -13.65
CA LYS A 75 14.10 3.03 -15.00
C LYS A 75 15.58 3.05 -15.38
N ASN A 76 16.49 2.93 -14.41
CA ASN A 76 17.92 2.86 -14.66
C ASN A 76 18.35 1.40 -14.90
N PRO A 77 18.82 1.05 -16.11
CA PRO A 77 19.16 -0.34 -16.45
C PRO A 77 20.30 -0.89 -15.60
N ARG A 78 21.19 -0.03 -15.08
CA ARG A 78 22.29 -0.45 -14.19
C ARG A 78 21.76 -0.87 -12.83
N ILE A 79 20.77 -0.15 -12.30
CA ILE A 79 20.16 -0.44 -11.00
C ILE A 79 19.36 -1.75 -11.10
N GLU A 80 18.56 -1.90 -12.15
CA GLU A 80 17.80 -3.13 -12.39
C GLU A 80 18.71 -4.36 -12.48
N ALA A 81 19.81 -4.26 -13.25
CA ALA A 81 20.73 -5.37 -13.44
C ALA A 81 21.49 -5.78 -12.17
N VAL A 82 21.83 -4.83 -11.29
CA VAL A 82 22.47 -5.13 -10.00
C VAL A 82 21.48 -5.77 -9.04
N LEU A 83 20.27 -5.21 -8.92
CA LEU A 83 19.26 -5.74 -8.00
C LEU A 83 18.81 -7.15 -8.39
N ALA A 84 18.72 -7.45 -9.70
CA ALA A 84 18.38 -8.78 -10.18
C ALA A 84 19.40 -9.85 -9.77
N LYS A 85 20.68 -9.50 -9.59
CA LYS A 85 21.73 -10.43 -9.12
C LYS A 85 21.57 -10.76 -7.64
N GLU A 86 21.32 -9.75 -6.82
CA GLU A 86 21.16 -9.90 -5.37
C GLU A 86 19.80 -10.51 -4.98
N SER A 87 18.80 -10.38 -5.85
CA SER A 87 17.45 -10.92 -5.62
C SER A 87 17.30 -12.39 -6.05
N TRP A 88 18.39 -13.06 -6.42
CA TRP A 88 18.34 -14.47 -6.80
C TRP A 88 18.29 -15.38 -5.57
N PHE A 89 17.58 -16.51 -5.66
CA PHE A 89 17.35 -17.42 -4.54
C PHE A 89 18.64 -17.79 -3.81
N THR A 90 18.66 -17.56 -2.49
CA THR A 90 19.76 -18.00 -1.62
C THR A 90 19.56 -19.45 -1.15
N PRO A 91 20.58 -20.12 -0.59
CA PRO A 91 20.42 -21.49 -0.11
C PRO A 91 19.29 -21.62 0.92
N GLY A 92 18.32 -22.50 0.62
CA GLY A 92 17.14 -22.73 1.46
C GLY A 92 15.92 -21.91 1.07
N GLU A 93 16.06 -20.95 0.15
CA GLU A 93 14.93 -20.23 -0.43
C GLU A 93 14.29 -21.02 -1.58
N GLN A 94 12.99 -20.81 -1.76
CA GLN A 94 12.22 -21.46 -2.82
C GLN A 94 11.42 -20.41 -3.59
N GLN A 95 11.21 -20.68 -4.87
CA GLN A 95 10.33 -19.87 -5.69
C GLN A 95 8.91 -19.89 -5.11
N VAL A 96 8.40 -18.69 -4.80
CA VAL A 96 7.01 -18.52 -4.37
C VAL A 96 6.10 -18.76 -5.58
N ARG A 97 5.46 -19.93 -5.63
CA ARG A 97 4.44 -20.28 -6.63
C ARG A 97 3.04 -19.94 -6.18
N GLU A 98 2.76 -20.16 -4.91
CA GLU A 98 1.49 -19.84 -4.26
C GLU A 98 1.79 -19.13 -2.95
N ARG A 99 1.10 -18.02 -2.68
CA ARG A 99 1.27 -17.28 -1.42
C ARG A 99 0.35 -17.89 -0.36
N GLU A 100 0.89 -18.29 0.78
CA GLU A 100 0.07 -18.77 1.91
C GLU A 100 -1.00 -17.77 2.34
N ALA A 101 -0.69 -16.47 2.23
CA ALA A 101 -1.65 -15.39 2.52
C ALA A 101 -2.87 -15.40 1.58
N GLU A 102 -2.76 -15.93 0.36
CA GLU A 102 -3.89 -16.03 -0.59
C GLU A 102 -4.86 -17.14 -0.19
N LYS A 103 -4.43 -18.12 0.62
CA LYS A 103 -5.29 -19.19 1.14
C LYS A 103 -6.23 -18.71 2.25
N ILE A 104 -5.96 -17.53 2.83
CA ILE A 104 -6.75 -16.96 3.92
C ILE A 104 -7.84 -16.05 3.32
N PRO A 105 -9.14 -16.38 3.48
CA PRO A 105 -10.21 -15.53 2.99
C PRO A 105 -10.16 -14.13 3.59
N ARG A 106 -10.41 -13.09 2.78
CA ARG A 106 -10.35 -11.68 3.23
C ARG A 106 -11.31 -11.39 4.38
N GLN A 107 -12.47 -12.05 4.40
CA GLN A 107 -13.43 -11.95 5.49
C GLN A 107 -12.85 -12.47 6.82
N LYS A 108 -12.03 -13.52 6.77
CA LYS A 108 -11.34 -14.07 7.95
C LYS A 108 -10.25 -13.14 8.45
N ILE A 109 -9.52 -12.48 7.56
CA ILE A 109 -8.57 -11.42 7.94
C ILE A 109 -9.32 -10.29 8.64
N TYR A 110 -10.43 -9.83 8.07
CA TYR A 110 -11.24 -8.76 8.66
C TYR A 110 -11.79 -9.13 10.05
N SER A 111 -12.28 -10.36 10.24
CA SER A 111 -12.80 -10.79 11.54
C SER A 111 -11.70 -10.84 12.61
N ILE A 112 -10.50 -11.32 12.27
CA ILE A 112 -9.35 -11.32 13.19
C ILE A 112 -8.99 -9.89 13.59
N LEU A 113 -8.85 -8.98 12.62
CA LEU A 113 -8.49 -7.59 12.89
C LEU A 113 -9.55 -6.86 13.72
N LYS A 114 -10.84 -7.13 13.47
CA LYS A 114 -11.96 -6.57 14.25
C LYS A 114 -11.94 -7.08 15.69
N ASN A 115 -11.67 -8.37 15.89
CA ASN A 115 -11.60 -8.97 17.22
C ASN A 115 -10.37 -8.49 18.01
N ALA A 116 -9.27 -8.20 17.33
CA ALA A 116 -8.06 -7.61 17.91
C ALA A 116 -8.19 -6.11 18.23
N GLY A 117 -9.30 -5.46 17.87
CA GLY A 117 -9.48 -4.01 18.07
C GLY A 117 -8.69 -3.12 17.10
N LEU A 118 -8.12 -3.70 16.03
CA LEU A 118 -7.32 -2.98 15.02
C LEU A 118 -8.18 -2.33 13.91
N VAL A 119 -9.46 -2.66 13.85
CA VAL A 119 -10.42 -2.10 12.90
C VAL A 119 -11.61 -1.55 13.66
N GLN A 120 -11.98 -0.30 13.38
CA GLN A 120 -13.15 0.35 13.98
C GLN A 120 -14.43 -0.43 13.66
N ARG A 121 -15.26 -0.61 14.68
CA ARG A 121 -16.64 -1.06 14.50
C ARG A 121 -17.41 0.14 13.94
N ARG A 122 -17.73 0.10 12.64
CA ARG A 122 -18.81 0.93 12.09
C ARG A 122 -20.15 0.37 12.53
#